data_AF-A0A419GGW0-F1
#
_entry.id   AF-A0A419GGW0-F1
#
_cell.length_a   1.000
_cell.length_b   1.000
_cell.length_c   1.000
_cell.angle_alpha   90.00
_cell.angle_beta   90.00
_cell.angle_gamma   90.00
#
_symmetry.space_group_name_H-M   'P 1'
#
loop_
_entity.id
_entity.type
_entity.pdbx_description
1 polymer ?
#
loop_
_entity_poly.entity_id
_entity_poly.type
_entity_poly.pdbx_seq_one_letter_code
_entity_poly.pdbx_strand_id
1 'polypeptide(L)'
;MEPLTKNKGLTLIELAVVLVVIGILITLGVSLIGPLTKRVKINQTNDIIDAAAESLISYASSNKRLPTTTEFTSAVRNPKDAWTKSLFYVTDTNLTTITSPAVEAVCGRSTTNLTVQTCPDAACASPTNTIPNVAFIIISSGANNNNQTAGTQAVSSATTVSVYDVDVAGIDNYAGDIGGTRTEPYDDLVKWTTLNELRTKAGCAGPQLEIVNNDLPAGFRDATVYDATVFAKGGVPFTTTNQSYRWCIQRTPATAPSNLTFRNTANTANIVFSTDCSALAEASWTQSNTVVISGSPNESGSFNLTFFARDNNDPAGTSDNIAQKLLVLTIHQVARSTGCSGFRVWNATGAARIFRLDSVCSSVGNNQEITVDPTRLLNSGEIIERFTTAGCVGLVDSITFNQAVNADALDNDCQVNYETTGVTNR
;
A
#
# COMPACT_ATOMS: atom_id res chain seq x y z
N MET A 1 86.82 8.48 -48.92
CA MET A 1 85.69 7.53 -48.86
C MET A 1 84.61 8.19 -48.05
N GLU A 2 83.59 8.72 -48.70
CA GLU A 2 82.36 9.14 -48.03
C GLU A 2 81.21 8.96 -49.05
N PRO A 3 80.18 8.16 -48.75
CA PRO A 3 79.13 7.86 -49.71
C PRO A 3 78.11 9.00 -49.77
N LEU A 4 77.95 9.60 -50.95
CA LEU A 4 76.88 10.54 -51.26
C LEU A 4 75.51 9.84 -51.12
N THR A 5 74.77 10.17 -50.07
CA THR A 5 73.38 9.75 -49.87
C THR A 5 72.51 10.32 -50.98
N LYS A 6 71.98 9.41 -51.82
CA LYS A 6 71.08 9.71 -52.93
C LYS A 6 69.73 10.19 -52.38
N ASN A 7 69.60 11.49 -52.16
CA ASN A 7 68.32 12.13 -51.88
C ASN A 7 67.43 11.99 -53.11
N LYS A 8 66.55 10.98 -53.10
CA LYS A 8 65.46 10.86 -54.07
C LYS A 8 64.45 11.96 -53.74
N GLY A 9 64.46 13.05 -54.50
CA GLY A 9 63.40 14.05 -54.42
C GLY A 9 62.07 13.41 -54.81
N LEU A 10 61.06 13.56 -53.94
CA LEU A 10 59.67 13.22 -54.26
C LEU A 10 59.25 14.00 -55.50
N THR A 11 58.72 13.30 -56.50
CA THR A 11 58.28 13.97 -57.72
C THR A 11 57.04 14.81 -57.42
N LEU A 12 56.98 16.03 -57.96
CA LEU A 12 55.87 16.97 -57.70
C LEU A 12 54.51 16.36 -58.07
N ILE A 13 54.49 15.46 -59.06
CA ILE A 13 53.30 14.73 -59.49
C ILE A 13 52.82 13.70 -58.46
N GLU A 14 53.72 13.04 -57.75
CA GLU A 14 53.38 12.05 -56.72
C GLU A 14 52.73 12.72 -55.51
N LEU A 15 53.21 13.91 -55.13
CA LEU A 15 52.58 14.71 -54.07
C LEU A 15 51.21 15.28 -54.50
N ALA A 16 51.06 15.67 -55.77
CA ALA A 16 49.78 16.13 -56.31
C ALA A 16 48.71 15.03 -56.33
N VAL A 17 49.07 13.81 -56.74
CA VAL A 17 48.14 12.65 -56.72
C VAL A 17 47.73 12.31 -55.30
N VAL A 18 48.67 12.33 -54.33
CA VAL A 18 48.35 12.08 -52.92
C VAL A 18 47.37 13.12 -52.37
N LEU A 19 47.54 14.40 -52.68
CA LEU A 19 46.61 15.45 -52.23
C LEU A 19 45.21 15.30 -52.84
N VAL A 20 45.11 14.89 -54.11
CA VAL A 20 43.81 14.62 -54.75
C VAL A 20 43.11 13.44 -54.08
N VAL A 21 43.84 12.34 -53.82
CA VAL A 21 43.29 11.15 -53.14
C VAL A 21 42.83 11.49 -51.71
N ILE A 22 43.64 12.23 -50.95
CA ILE A 22 43.26 12.68 -49.60
C ILE A 22 42.05 13.61 -49.65
N GLY A 23 41.99 14.55 -50.61
CA GLY A 23 40.86 15.45 -50.79
C GLY A 23 39.55 14.71 -51.07
N ILE A 24 39.59 13.69 -51.94
CA ILE A 24 38.42 12.85 -52.22
C ILE A 24 38.00 12.05 -50.99
N LEU A 25 38.97 11.44 -50.27
CA LEU A 25 38.68 10.64 -49.07
C LEU A 25 38.07 11.48 -47.94
N ILE A 26 38.55 12.70 -47.70
CA ILE A 26 37.99 13.60 -46.69
C ILE A 26 36.56 14.01 -47.10
N THR A 27 36.34 14.35 -48.38
CA THR A 27 35.02 14.77 -48.86
C THR A 27 33.98 13.65 -48.73
N LEU A 28 34.34 12.41 -49.06
CA LEU A 28 33.45 11.27 -48.89
C LEU A 28 33.24 10.92 -47.42
N GLY A 29 34.30 10.99 -46.60
CA GLY A 29 34.25 10.69 -45.17
C GLY A 29 33.30 11.61 -44.38
N VAL A 30 33.26 12.91 -44.72
CA VAL A 30 32.43 13.89 -44.01
C VAL A 30 30.92 13.63 -44.20
N SER A 31 30.50 13.09 -45.35
CA SER A 31 29.07 12.85 -45.62
C SER A 31 28.42 11.81 -44.70
N LEU A 32 29.20 10.89 -44.13
CA LEU A 32 28.72 9.84 -43.23
C LEU A 32 28.70 10.25 -41.75
N ILE A 33 29.38 11.33 -41.37
CA ILE A 33 29.49 11.76 -39.97
C ILE A 33 28.13 12.19 -39.41
N GLY A 34 27.30 12.87 -40.21
CA GLY A 34 25.98 13.37 -39.77
C GLY A 34 25.03 12.27 -39.31
N PRO A 35 24.65 11.31 -40.18
CA PRO A 35 23.73 10.22 -39.83
C PRO A 35 24.25 9.34 -38.68
N LEU A 36 25.55 9.05 -38.65
CA LEU A 36 26.17 8.27 -37.57
C LEU A 36 26.11 9.01 -36.24
N THR A 37 26.39 10.33 -36.24
CA THR A 37 26.28 11.15 -35.03
C THR A 37 24.83 11.22 -34.53
N LYS A 38 23.85 11.36 -35.43
CA LYS A 38 22.41 11.34 -35.04
C LYS A 38 22.05 10.03 -34.37
N ARG A 39 22.46 8.88 -34.94
CA ARG A 39 22.19 7.56 -34.36
C ARG A 39 22.86 7.37 -32.98
N VAL A 40 24.11 7.82 -32.84
CA VAL A 40 24.81 7.79 -31.55
C VAL A 40 24.07 8.62 -30.51
N LYS A 41 23.61 9.82 -30.87
CA LYS A 41 22.85 10.68 -29.96
C LYS A 41 21.49 10.08 -29.57
N ILE A 42 20.75 9.50 -30.52
CA ILE A 42 19.48 8.81 -30.22
C ILE A 42 19.72 7.69 -29.19
N ASN A 43 20.72 6.84 -29.43
CA ASN A 43 21.04 5.75 -28.51
C ASN A 43 21.45 6.30 -27.13
N GLN A 44 22.33 7.30 -27.09
CA GLN A 44 22.76 7.93 -25.85
C GLN A 44 21.59 8.60 -25.11
N THR A 45 20.64 9.22 -25.82
CA THR A 45 19.45 9.80 -25.21
C THR A 45 18.53 8.72 -24.66
N ASN A 46 18.34 7.60 -25.35
CA ASN A 46 17.59 6.46 -24.81
C ASN A 46 18.23 5.94 -23.51
N ASP A 47 19.56 5.80 -23.48
CA ASP A 47 20.28 5.40 -22.26
C ASP A 47 20.09 6.41 -21.11
N ILE A 48 20.08 7.72 -21.43
CA ILE A 48 19.83 8.80 -20.46
C ILE A 48 18.38 8.74 -19.93
N ILE A 49 17.39 8.55 -20.80
CA ILE A 49 15.98 8.46 -20.44
C ILE A 49 15.72 7.23 -19.58
N ASP A 50 16.29 6.07 -19.95
CA ASP A 50 16.18 4.84 -19.15
C ASP A 50 16.83 5.03 -17.77
N ALA A 51 18.01 5.65 -17.70
CA ALA A 51 18.65 5.97 -16.42
C ALA A 51 17.82 6.96 -15.58
N ALA A 52 17.13 7.91 -16.22
CA ALA A 52 16.23 8.84 -15.54
C ALA A 52 15.00 8.11 -14.98
N ALA A 53 14.38 7.22 -15.77
CA ALA A 53 13.24 6.41 -15.32
C ALA A 53 13.61 5.54 -14.10
N GLU A 54 14.76 4.87 -14.13
CA GLU A 54 15.26 4.07 -12.99
C GLU A 54 15.60 4.95 -11.77
N SER A 55 16.10 6.18 -11.98
CA SER A 55 16.31 7.15 -10.89
C SER A 55 14.98 7.54 -10.21
N LEU A 56 13.92 7.76 -11.00
CA LEU A 56 12.58 8.08 -10.47
C LEU A 56 11.96 6.91 -9.72
N ILE A 57 12.14 5.68 -10.21
CA ILE A 57 11.70 4.46 -9.54
C ILE A 57 12.43 4.31 -8.19
N SER A 58 13.75 4.54 -8.17
CA SER A 58 14.55 4.52 -6.93
C SER A 58 14.11 5.62 -5.94
N TYR A 59 13.82 6.81 -6.45
CA TYR A 59 13.28 7.92 -5.67
C TYR A 59 11.94 7.53 -5.04
N ALA A 60 11.03 6.91 -5.81
CA ALA A 60 9.73 6.46 -5.33
C ALA A 60 9.83 5.37 -4.26
N SER A 61 10.78 4.43 -4.41
CA SER A 61 11.02 3.40 -3.39
C SER A 61 11.45 4.01 -2.05
N SER A 62 12.30 5.04 -2.10
CA SER A 62 12.87 5.71 -0.93
C SER A 62 11.90 6.70 -0.27
N ASN A 63 11.19 7.51 -1.07
CA ASN A 63 10.35 8.60 -0.60
C ASN A 63 8.86 8.25 -0.54
N LYS A 64 8.47 7.04 -1.00
CA LYS A 64 7.09 6.57 -1.09
C LYS A 64 6.17 7.45 -1.96
N ARG A 65 6.75 8.29 -2.81
CA ARG A 65 6.10 9.21 -3.75
C ARG A 65 7.03 9.48 -4.93
N LEU A 66 6.47 9.92 -6.05
CA LEU A 66 7.24 10.50 -7.15
C LEU A 66 7.71 11.92 -6.80
N PRO A 67 8.83 12.39 -7.39
CA PRO A 67 9.23 13.78 -7.24
C PRO A 67 8.21 14.69 -7.94
N THR A 68 8.04 15.89 -7.39
CA THR A 68 7.32 16.97 -8.08
C THR A 68 8.09 17.43 -9.32
N THR A 69 7.43 18.17 -10.22
CA THR A 69 8.10 18.74 -11.40
C THR A 69 9.27 19.66 -11.05
N THR A 70 9.22 20.33 -9.89
CA THR A 70 10.32 21.16 -9.37
C THR A 70 11.48 20.34 -8.80
N GLU A 71 11.21 19.16 -8.27
CA GLU A 71 12.23 18.25 -7.71
C GLU A 71 12.90 17.39 -8.80
N PHE A 72 12.23 17.21 -9.95
CA PHE A 72 12.64 16.29 -11.02
C PHE A 72 14.13 16.40 -11.39
N THR A 73 14.62 17.62 -11.64
CA THR A 73 16.01 17.84 -12.09
C THR A 73 17.06 17.43 -11.04
N SER A 74 16.68 17.44 -9.76
CA SER A 74 17.52 16.97 -8.65
C SER A 74 17.35 15.48 -8.36
N ALA A 75 16.23 14.88 -8.77
CA ALA A 75 15.91 13.49 -8.56
C ALA A 75 16.53 12.55 -9.62
N VAL A 76 16.86 13.08 -10.80
CA VAL A 76 17.47 12.30 -11.89
C VAL A 76 18.97 12.53 -12.00
N ARG A 77 19.71 11.49 -12.41
CA ARG A 77 21.17 11.57 -12.56
C ARG A 77 21.63 12.58 -13.62
N ASN A 78 20.93 12.65 -14.74
CA ASN A 78 21.22 13.59 -15.82
C ASN A 78 19.91 14.16 -16.36
N PRO A 79 19.59 15.44 -16.08
CA PRO A 79 18.36 16.07 -16.55
C PRO A 79 18.45 16.53 -18.01
N LYS A 80 19.56 16.28 -18.72
CA LYS A 80 19.77 16.68 -20.11
C LYS A 80 20.05 15.51 -21.03
N ASP A 81 19.50 15.55 -22.23
CA ASP A 81 19.74 14.57 -23.28
C ASP A 81 21.11 14.73 -23.99
N ALA A 82 21.39 13.88 -24.98
CA ALA A 82 22.64 13.93 -25.76
C ALA A 82 22.74 15.16 -26.70
N TRP A 83 21.64 15.89 -26.88
CA TRP A 83 21.60 17.18 -27.58
C TRP A 83 21.71 18.37 -26.61
N THR A 84 21.99 18.12 -25.33
CA THR A 84 22.13 19.11 -24.25
C THR A 84 20.84 19.85 -23.89
N LYS A 85 19.68 19.31 -24.31
CA LYS A 85 18.36 19.84 -23.99
C LYS A 85 17.84 19.18 -22.72
N SER A 86 17.07 19.94 -21.94
CA SER A 86 16.45 19.41 -20.73
C SER A 86 15.39 18.37 -21.08
N LEU A 87 15.32 17.29 -20.30
CA LEU A 87 14.23 16.34 -20.37
C LEU A 87 12.94 16.98 -19.84
N PHE A 88 11.81 16.61 -20.42
CA PHE A 88 10.49 16.98 -19.90
C PHE A 88 9.91 15.83 -19.07
N TYR A 89 9.13 16.20 -18.05
CA TYR A 89 8.58 15.26 -17.08
C TYR A 89 7.08 15.49 -16.89
N VAL A 90 6.30 14.46 -17.18
CA VAL A 90 4.85 14.44 -16.94
C VAL A 90 4.56 13.44 -15.83
N THR A 91 3.82 13.85 -14.80
CA THR A 91 3.47 12.96 -13.68
C THR A 91 2.07 13.25 -13.15
N ASP A 92 1.47 12.27 -12.47
CA ASP A 92 0.22 12.48 -11.74
C ASP A 92 0.48 13.09 -10.36
N THR A 93 -0.18 14.21 -10.06
CA THR A 93 -0.13 14.88 -8.76
C THR A 93 -0.53 13.97 -7.59
N ASN A 94 -1.38 12.98 -7.84
CA ASN A 94 -1.79 11.99 -6.85
C ASN A 94 -0.63 11.09 -6.38
N LEU A 95 0.45 11.02 -7.16
CA LEU A 95 1.66 10.25 -6.85
C LEU A 95 2.78 11.10 -6.27
N THR A 96 2.70 12.43 -6.32
CA THR A 96 3.76 13.34 -5.88
C THR A 96 3.56 13.89 -4.47
N THR A 97 2.38 13.70 -3.89
CA THR A 97 2.02 14.20 -2.55
C THR A 97 1.53 13.06 -1.68
N ILE A 98 2.06 12.97 -0.45
CA ILE A 98 1.54 12.06 0.58
C ILE A 98 0.60 12.87 1.47
N THR A 99 -0.70 12.61 1.38
CA THR A 99 -1.71 13.27 2.20
C THR A 99 -1.97 12.47 3.47
N SER A 100 -1.86 13.10 4.65
CA SER A 100 -2.25 12.46 5.91
C SER A 100 -3.72 11.99 5.84
N PRO A 101 -4.06 10.78 6.33
CA PRO A 101 -3.22 9.85 7.11
C PRO A 101 -2.43 8.82 6.29
N ALA A 102 -2.33 8.99 4.96
CA ALA A 102 -1.57 8.07 4.12
C ALA A 102 -0.08 8.11 4.50
N VAL A 103 0.56 6.94 4.42
CA VAL A 103 2.01 6.79 4.62
C VAL A 103 2.79 6.74 3.31
N GLU A 104 2.08 6.62 2.18
CA GLU A 104 2.64 6.49 0.85
C GLU A 104 1.64 6.94 -0.22
N ALA A 105 2.15 7.43 -1.36
CA ALA A 105 1.35 7.86 -2.50
C ALA A 105 1.29 6.80 -3.61
N VAL A 106 2.27 5.88 -3.65
CA VAL A 106 2.44 4.91 -4.76
C VAL A 106 1.75 3.57 -4.48
N CYS A 107 2.06 2.89 -3.37
CA CYS A 107 1.64 1.50 -3.21
C CYS A 107 0.15 1.32 -2.88
N GLY A 108 -0.47 2.32 -2.25
CA GLY A 108 -1.90 2.31 -1.91
C GLY A 108 -2.83 2.67 -3.08
N ARG A 109 -2.29 3.10 -4.24
CA ARG A 109 -3.09 3.47 -5.41
C ARG A 109 -3.22 2.34 -6.42
N SER A 110 -4.35 2.30 -7.11
CA SER A 110 -4.60 1.38 -8.24
C SER A 110 -4.82 2.12 -9.56
N THR A 111 -5.10 3.42 -9.53
CA THR A 111 -5.33 4.23 -10.73
C THR A 111 -4.50 5.51 -10.74
N THR A 112 -4.35 6.08 -11.94
CA THR A 112 -3.79 7.42 -12.17
C THR A 112 -4.62 8.15 -13.21
N ASN A 113 -4.45 9.47 -13.26
CA ASN A 113 -5.04 10.35 -14.25
C ASN A 113 -4.35 10.31 -15.62
N LEU A 114 -3.16 9.70 -15.76
CA LEU A 114 -2.44 9.67 -17.02
C LEU A 114 -2.75 8.43 -17.85
N THR A 115 -2.98 8.66 -19.14
CA THR A 115 -3.05 7.64 -20.19
C THR A 115 -2.06 8.01 -21.29
N VAL A 116 -1.34 7.03 -21.81
CA VAL A 116 -0.51 7.18 -23.02
C VAL A 116 -1.19 6.47 -24.18
N GLN A 117 -1.24 7.11 -25.34
CA GLN A 117 -1.68 6.45 -26.57
C GLN A 117 -0.61 6.54 -27.64
N THR A 118 -0.42 5.46 -28.40
CA THR A 118 0.53 5.42 -29.52
C THR A 118 -0.22 5.58 -30.83
N CYS A 119 0.09 6.64 -31.58
CA CYS A 119 -0.63 7.08 -32.76
C CYS A 119 0.16 6.74 -34.03
N PRO A 120 -0.41 6.02 -35.01
CA PRO A 120 0.28 5.74 -36.28
C PRO A 120 0.28 6.94 -37.24
N ASP A 121 -0.60 7.92 -37.02
CA ASP A 121 -0.75 9.11 -37.85
C ASP A 121 -1.09 10.35 -37.01
N ALA A 122 -1.03 11.52 -37.65
CA ALA A 122 -1.28 12.81 -37.01
C ALA A 122 -2.71 13.00 -36.51
N ALA A 123 -3.70 12.35 -37.13
CA ALA A 123 -5.09 12.45 -36.70
C ALA A 123 -5.34 11.67 -35.41
N CYS A 124 -4.58 10.59 -35.18
CA CYS A 124 -4.69 9.69 -34.04
C CYS A 124 -6.14 9.23 -33.76
N ALA A 125 -6.92 9.01 -34.82
CA ALA A 125 -8.31 8.58 -34.69
C ALA A 125 -8.42 7.13 -34.19
N SER A 126 -7.43 6.30 -34.51
CA SER A 126 -7.34 4.88 -34.14
C SER A 126 -5.95 4.59 -33.57
N PRO A 127 -5.69 4.88 -32.28
CA PRO A 127 -4.39 4.62 -31.68
C PRO A 127 -4.08 3.12 -31.68
N THR A 128 -2.83 2.77 -32.01
CA THR A 128 -2.34 1.38 -32.02
C THR A 128 -2.40 0.75 -30.64
N ASN A 129 -2.13 1.53 -29.59
CA ASN A 129 -2.22 1.13 -28.19
C ASN A 129 -2.74 2.27 -27.34
N THR A 130 -3.50 1.93 -26.29
CA THR A 130 -3.90 2.86 -25.23
C THR A 130 -3.51 2.23 -23.90
N ILE A 131 -2.64 2.91 -23.16
CA ILE A 131 -2.00 2.41 -21.95
C ILE A 131 -2.50 3.28 -20.80
N PRO A 132 -3.48 2.81 -20.01
CA PRO A 132 -3.99 3.56 -18.87
C PRO A 132 -3.05 3.44 -17.67
N ASN A 133 -3.35 4.22 -16.62
CA ASN A 133 -2.69 4.15 -15.32
C ASN A 133 -1.16 4.38 -15.42
N VAL A 134 -0.74 5.36 -16.23
CA VAL A 134 0.67 5.72 -16.37
C VAL A 134 1.12 6.54 -15.15
N ALA A 135 2.21 6.16 -14.49
CA ALA A 135 2.69 6.90 -13.32
C ALA A 135 3.42 8.18 -13.72
N PHE A 136 4.28 8.07 -14.73
CA PHE A 136 5.01 9.21 -15.29
C PHE A 136 5.50 8.95 -16.71
N ILE A 137 5.88 10.03 -17.39
CA ILE A 137 6.43 10.06 -18.75
C ILE A 137 7.67 10.97 -18.74
N ILE A 138 8.73 10.55 -19.43
CA ILE A 138 9.96 11.30 -19.68
C ILE A 138 10.08 11.51 -21.19
N ILE A 139 10.33 12.73 -21.61
CA ILE A 139 10.39 13.13 -23.02
C ILE A 139 11.69 13.87 -23.30
N SER A 140 12.33 13.56 -24.44
CA SER A 140 13.36 14.38 -25.07
C SER A 140 12.84 14.88 -26.41
N SER A 141 13.11 16.16 -26.71
CA SER A 141 12.70 16.87 -27.93
C SER A 141 13.48 16.46 -29.19
N GLY A 142 14.08 15.27 -29.20
CA GLY A 142 14.78 14.73 -30.37
C GLY A 142 15.89 15.60 -30.95
N ALA A 143 16.16 15.40 -32.25
CA ALA A 143 17.21 16.11 -32.97
C ALA A 143 16.74 17.47 -33.50
N ASN A 144 15.44 17.65 -33.75
CA ASN A 144 14.86 18.90 -34.22
C ASN A 144 14.71 19.96 -33.10
N ASN A 145 14.92 19.57 -31.83
CA ASN A 145 14.75 20.39 -30.62
C ASN A 145 13.33 20.92 -30.41
N ASN A 146 12.36 20.31 -31.08
CA ASN A 146 10.94 20.58 -30.99
C ASN A 146 10.33 19.51 -30.09
N ASN A 147 9.78 19.86 -28.93
CA ASN A 147 8.99 18.90 -28.17
C ASN A 147 7.59 18.87 -28.76
N GLN A 148 7.28 17.77 -29.43
CA GLN A 148 6.04 17.56 -30.16
C GLN A 148 5.03 16.73 -29.37
N THR A 149 5.37 16.36 -28.12
CA THR A 149 4.61 15.44 -27.28
C THR A 149 3.83 16.16 -26.18
N ALA A 150 4.52 16.71 -25.18
CA ALA A 150 3.91 17.36 -24.02
C ALA A 150 4.94 18.13 -23.18
N GLY A 151 4.54 19.24 -22.58
CA GLY A 151 5.37 20.00 -21.65
C GLY A 151 5.60 19.30 -20.31
N THR A 152 6.53 19.83 -19.51
CA THR A 152 6.70 19.39 -18.11
C THR A 152 5.47 19.81 -17.31
N GLN A 153 4.74 18.86 -16.75
CA GLN A 153 3.49 19.14 -16.05
C GLN A 153 3.14 18.08 -15.00
N ALA A 154 2.45 18.52 -13.96
CA ALA A 154 1.82 17.63 -13.00
C ALA A 154 0.30 17.62 -13.29
N VAL A 155 -0.27 16.47 -13.59
CA VAL A 155 -1.69 16.35 -13.95
C VAL A 155 -2.53 16.02 -12.72
N SER A 156 -3.73 16.59 -12.62
CA SER A 156 -4.68 16.36 -11.53
C SER A 156 -6.03 15.84 -11.99
N SER A 157 -6.21 15.68 -13.29
CA SER A 157 -7.43 15.18 -13.93
C SER A 157 -7.06 14.30 -15.12
N ALA A 158 -7.98 13.43 -15.55
CA ALA A 158 -7.80 12.54 -16.69
C ALA A 158 -7.16 13.28 -17.88
N THR A 159 -5.94 12.85 -18.25
CA THR A 159 -5.10 13.46 -19.27
C THR A 159 -4.52 12.36 -20.15
N THR A 160 -4.69 12.49 -21.45
CA THR A 160 -4.12 11.57 -22.44
C THR A 160 -2.95 12.25 -23.14
N VAL A 161 -1.80 11.58 -23.18
CA VAL A 161 -0.61 12.02 -23.92
C VAL A 161 -0.45 11.14 -25.15
N SER A 162 -0.44 11.77 -26.32
CA SER A 162 -0.22 11.12 -27.60
C SER A 162 1.28 11.05 -27.92
N VAL A 163 1.75 9.85 -28.22
CA VAL A 163 3.09 9.56 -28.74
C VAL A 163 2.93 9.02 -30.16
N TYR A 164 3.77 9.43 -31.10
CA TYR A 164 3.62 9.06 -32.51
C TYR A 164 4.76 8.16 -32.97
N ASP A 165 4.53 7.46 -34.09
CA ASP A 165 5.64 6.79 -34.78
C ASP A 165 6.62 7.83 -35.35
N VAL A 166 7.89 7.42 -35.49
CA VAL A 166 8.96 8.28 -36.01
C VAL A 166 8.61 8.76 -37.43
N ASP A 167 8.94 10.01 -37.73
CA ASP A 167 8.74 10.68 -39.02
C ASP A 167 7.27 10.94 -39.42
N VAL A 168 6.30 10.73 -38.52
CA VAL A 168 4.91 11.19 -38.74
C VAL A 168 4.92 12.71 -38.88
N ALA A 169 4.48 13.21 -40.02
CA ALA A 169 4.51 14.63 -40.34
C ALA A 169 3.41 15.42 -39.63
N GLY A 170 3.67 16.71 -39.40
CA GLY A 170 2.64 17.65 -38.97
C GLY A 170 2.33 17.61 -37.47
N ILE A 171 3.24 17.08 -36.64
CA ILE A 171 3.02 16.95 -35.20
C ILE A 171 3.64 18.13 -34.46
N ASP A 172 2.83 18.72 -33.58
CA ASP A 172 3.28 19.65 -32.54
C ASP A 172 2.18 19.77 -31.46
N ASN A 173 2.19 18.83 -30.50
CA ASN A 173 1.24 18.88 -29.38
C ASN A 173 1.70 19.80 -28.25
N TYR A 174 2.84 20.47 -28.37
CA TYR A 174 3.36 21.36 -27.34
C TYR A 174 4.06 22.59 -27.92
N ALA A 175 3.26 23.61 -28.23
CA ALA A 175 3.74 24.92 -28.69
C ALA A 175 4.48 25.76 -27.63
N GLY A 176 4.80 25.21 -26.45
CA GLY A 176 5.41 25.93 -25.33
C GLY A 176 6.94 25.96 -25.35
N ASP A 177 7.54 25.42 -26.41
CA ASP A 177 8.98 25.26 -26.58
C ASP A 177 9.56 26.29 -27.58
N ILE A 178 10.61 25.91 -28.32
CA ILE A 178 11.34 26.83 -29.19
C ILE A 178 10.54 27.12 -30.45
N GLY A 179 9.95 28.31 -30.51
CA GLY A 179 9.38 28.87 -31.73
C GLY A 179 7.85 28.86 -31.80
N GLY A 180 7.15 28.48 -30.73
CA GLY A 180 5.70 28.43 -30.72
C GLY A 180 5.18 27.22 -31.50
N THR A 181 4.04 27.36 -32.19
CA THR A 181 3.48 26.26 -32.98
C THR A 181 4.34 25.99 -34.22
N ARG A 182 5.11 24.89 -34.20
CA ARG A 182 6.01 24.45 -35.28
C ARG A 182 5.75 22.98 -35.59
N THR A 183 4.90 22.72 -36.56
CA THR A 183 4.58 21.35 -37.00
C THR A 183 5.71 20.77 -37.85
N GLU A 184 6.34 19.69 -37.39
CA GLU A 184 7.45 19.01 -38.07
C GLU A 184 7.25 17.48 -38.04
N PRO A 185 8.07 16.69 -38.75
CA PRO A 185 8.10 15.24 -38.54
C PRO A 185 8.46 14.90 -37.09
N TYR A 186 7.75 13.93 -36.50
CA TYR A 186 7.93 13.50 -35.12
C TYR A 186 9.28 12.80 -34.91
N ASP A 187 10.15 13.35 -34.06
CA ASP A 187 11.42 12.71 -33.68
C ASP A 187 11.71 12.70 -32.17
N ASP A 188 10.69 13.00 -31.36
CA ASP A 188 10.75 12.91 -29.90
C ASP A 188 11.08 11.48 -29.44
N LEU A 189 11.84 11.40 -28.35
CA LEU A 189 12.11 10.15 -27.66
C LEU A 189 11.35 10.14 -26.35
N VAL A 190 10.47 9.16 -26.18
CA VAL A 190 9.54 9.09 -25.06
C VAL A 190 9.67 7.74 -24.35
N LYS A 191 9.70 7.80 -23.01
CA LYS A 191 9.59 6.63 -22.14
C LYS A 191 8.52 6.90 -21.09
N TRP A 192 7.74 5.89 -20.75
CA TRP A 192 6.77 5.96 -19.67
C TRP A 192 6.88 4.72 -18.78
N THR A 193 6.36 4.85 -17.57
CA THR A 193 6.26 3.75 -16.60
C THR A 193 4.84 3.69 -16.08
N THR A 194 4.22 2.51 -16.13
CA THR A 194 2.87 2.33 -15.58
C THR A 194 2.90 2.31 -14.05
N LEU A 195 1.78 2.63 -13.39
CA LEU A 195 1.64 2.55 -11.94
C LEU A 195 1.94 1.13 -11.44
N ASN A 196 1.49 0.10 -12.15
CA ASN A 196 1.76 -1.29 -11.74
C ASN A 196 3.24 -1.64 -11.83
N GLU A 197 3.93 -1.20 -12.90
CA GLU A 197 5.38 -1.36 -13.03
C GLU A 197 6.12 -0.61 -11.91
N LEU A 198 5.76 0.65 -11.67
CA LEU A 198 6.34 1.47 -10.61
C LEU A 198 6.16 0.81 -9.24
N ARG A 199 4.96 0.31 -8.92
CA ARG A 199 4.68 -0.37 -7.66
C ARG A 199 5.55 -1.62 -7.48
N THR A 200 5.64 -2.43 -8.51
CA THR A 200 6.47 -3.65 -8.49
C THR A 200 7.94 -3.31 -8.25
N LYS A 201 8.50 -2.35 -9.00
CA LYS A 201 9.90 -1.97 -8.87
C LYS A 201 10.23 -1.16 -7.62
N ALA A 202 9.26 -0.39 -7.09
CA ALA A 202 9.43 0.37 -5.85
C ALA A 202 9.38 -0.51 -4.59
N GLY A 203 9.04 -1.79 -4.72
CA GLY A 203 8.98 -2.75 -3.63
C GLY A 203 7.66 -2.73 -2.85
N CYS A 204 6.56 -2.35 -3.51
CA CYS A 204 5.24 -2.46 -2.91
C CYS A 204 4.89 -3.94 -2.69
N ALA A 205 4.82 -4.37 -1.43
CA ALA A 205 4.47 -5.74 -1.07
C ALA A 205 3.00 -5.85 -0.66
N GLY A 206 2.33 -6.90 -1.11
CA GLY A 206 0.94 -7.18 -0.74
C GLY A 206 -0.10 -6.41 -1.57
N PRO A 207 -1.39 -6.57 -1.23
CA PRO A 207 -2.49 -5.86 -1.89
C PRO A 207 -2.46 -4.37 -1.54
N GLN A 208 -3.09 -3.53 -2.37
CA GLN A 208 -3.22 -2.09 -2.15
C GLN A 208 -3.85 -1.81 -0.77
N LEU A 209 -4.90 -2.54 -0.43
CA LEU A 209 -5.67 -2.45 0.81
C LEU A 209 -5.81 -3.85 1.40
N GLU A 210 -5.65 -3.98 2.72
CA GLU A 210 -5.73 -5.25 3.42
C GLU A 210 -6.44 -5.12 4.77
N ILE A 211 -7.20 -6.15 5.17
CA ILE A 211 -7.69 -6.30 6.55
C ILE A 211 -6.71 -7.19 7.31
N VAL A 212 -6.10 -6.63 8.36
CA VAL A 212 -4.92 -7.23 9.01
C VAL A 212 -5.24 -8.20 10.15
N ASN A 213 -6.48 -8.24 10.63
CA ASN A 213 -6.91 -9.19 11.66
C ASN A 213 -6.84 -10.62 11.12
N ASN A 214 -6.21 -11.53 11.86
CA ASN A 214 -6.21 -12.95 11.50
C ASN A 214 -7.44 -13.67 12.08
N ASP A 215 -7.76 -13.40 13.34
CA ASP A 215 -8.88 -13.99 14.06
C ASP A 215 -9.59 -12.95 14.93
N LEU A 216 -10.81 -13.27 15.34
CA LEU A 216 -11.53 -12.54 16.40
C LEU A 216 -11.39 -13.30 17.72
N PRO A 217 -11.25 -12.60 18.87
CA PRO A 217 -11.31 -13.25 20.17
C PRO A 217 -12.59 -14.05 20.33
N ALA A 218 -12.51 -15.21 20.98
CA ALA A 218 -13.69 -15.96 21.35
C ALA A 218 -14.48 -15.21 22.44
N GLY A 219 -15.80 -15.24 22.34
CA GLY A 219 -16.72 -14.73 23.35
C GLY A 219 -17.46 -15.85 24.07
N PHE A 220 -18.23 -15.48 25.09
CA PHE A 220 -19.00 -16.41 25.90
C PHE A 220 -20.43 -15.91 26.06
N ARG A 221 -21.40 -16.79 25.86
CA ARG A 221 -22.83 -16.49 25.98
C ARG A 221 -23.15 -16.00 27.40
N ASP A 222 -23.88 -14.90 27.51
CA ASP A 222 -24.25 -14.26 28.79
C ASP A 222 -23.04 -13.68 29.55
N ALA A 223 -21.85 -13.59 28.94
CA ALA A 223 -20.75 -12.82 29.51
C ALA A 223 -21.06 -11.32 29.50
N THR A 224 -20.57 -10.62 30.52
CA THR A 224 -20.86 -9.20 30.71
C THR A 224 -20.23 -8.31 29.64
N VAL A 225 -19.09 -8.69 29.06
CA VAL A 225 -18.39 -7.89 28.04
C VAL A 225 -17.71 -8.77 26.99
N TYR A 226 -18.03 -8.52 25.72
CA TYR A 226 -17.23 -8.85 24.55
C TYR A 226 -16.67 -7.54 23.98
N ASP A 227 -15.40 -7.54 23.60
CA ASP A 227 -14.75 -6.40 22.93
C ASP A 227 -13.70 -6.90 21.93
N ALA A 228 -13.75 -6.41 20.69
CA ALA A 228 -12.80 -6.70 19.64
C ALA A 228 -12.74 -5.55 18.63
N THR A 229 -11.60 -5.37 17.96
CA THR A 229 -11.44 -4.35 16.92
C THR A 229 -10.86 -4.95 15.65
N VAL A 230 -11.46 -4.59 14.50
CA VAL A 230 -10.98 -4.94 13.16
C VAL A 230 -10.32 -3.74 12.49
N PHE A 231 -9.14 -3.96 11.92
CA PHE A 231 -8.24 -2.96 11.35
C PHE A 231 -8.03 -3.22 9.86
N ALA A 232 -7.92 -2.14 9.09
CA ALA A 232 -7.44 -2.16 7.72
C ALA A 232 -6.12 -1.39 7.59
N LYS A 233 -5.32 -1.73 6.59
CA LYS A 233 -4.04 -1.11 6.27
C LYS A 233 -3.91 -0.91 4.76
N GLY A 234 -3.25 0.16 4.36
CA GLY A 234 -3.00 0.49 2.96
C GLY A 234 -4.09 1.37 2.36
N GLY A 235 -4.18 1.36 1.03
CA GLY A 235 -5.14 2.12 0.25
C GLY A 235 -4.90 3.63 0.28
N VAL A 236 -5.82 4.36 -0.34
CA VAL A 236 -5.91 5.82 -0.28
C VAL A 236 -6.95 6.21 0.76
N PRO A 237 -6.58 6.83 1.89
CA PRO A 237 -7.55 7.14 2.93
C PRO A 237 -8.50 8.28 2.51
N PHE A 238 -9.73 8.25 3.03
CA PHE A 238 -10.62 9.41 2.97
C PHE A 238 -10.08 10.54 3.87
N THR A 239 -9.92 11.73 3.31
CA THR A 239 -9.31 12.89 4.00
C THR A 239 -10.31 13.81 4.69
N THR A 240 -11.62 13.66 4.42
CA THR A 240 -12.65 14.64 4.83
C THR A 240 -13.16 14.50 6.26
N THR A 241 -13.01 13.34 6.91
CA THR A 241 -13.67 13.08 8.22
C THR A 241 -12.77 12.41 9.27
N ASN A 242 -11.44 12.45 9.14
CA ASN A 242 -10.48 11.72 10.00
C ASN A 242 -10.74 10.20 10.10
N GLN A 243 -11.54 9.64 9.18
CA GLN A 243 -11.87 8.22 9.09
C GLN A 243 -11.43 7.70 7.73
N SER A 244 -10.40 6.87 7.73
CA SER A 244 -9.62 6.48 6.56
C SER A 244 -10.36 5.57 5.57
N TYR A 245 -11.36 4.80 6.01
CA TYR A 245 -11.99 3.78 5.18
C TYR A 245 -13.52 3.79 5.31
N ARG A 246 -14.19 3.10 4.39
CA ARG A 246 -15.61 2.75 4.47
C ARG A 246 -15.75 1.25 4.71
N TRP A 247 -16.68 0.87 5.57
CA TRP A 247 -16.85 -0.51 6.04
C TRP A 247 -18.26 -1.04 5.79
N CYS A 248 -18.32 -2.32 5.44
CA CYS A 248 -19.55 -3.10 5.35
C CYS A 248 -19.27 -4.52 5.85
N ILE A 249 -20.26 -5.15 6.48
CA ILE A 249 -20.15 -6.54 6.95
C ILE A 249 -21.17 -7.39 6.18
N GLN A 250 -20.67 -8.38 5.46
CA GLN A 250 -21.52 -9.30 4.72
C GLN A 250 -21.84 -10.53 5.56
N ARG A 251 -23.14 -10.83 5.70
CA ARG A 251 -23.67 -12.00 6.42
C ARG A 251 -25.10 -12.33 5.95
N THR A 252 -25.49 -13.59 6.11
CA THR A 252 -26.88 -14.04 6.00
C THR A 252 -27.37 -14.61 7.34
N PRO A 253 -28.44 -14.08 7.95
CA PRO A 253 -29.15 -12.85 7.59
C PRO A 253 -28.27 -11.58 7.78
N ALA A 254 -28.59 -10.50 7.07
CA ALA A 254 -27.86 -9.22 7.09
C ALA A 254 -28.07 -8.44 8.41
N THR A 255 -27.71 -9.06 9.53
CA THR A 255 -27.90 -8.54 10.89
C THR A 255 -26.72 -8.92 11.76
N ALA A 256 -26.40 -8.08 12.74
CA ALA A 256 -25.41 -8.40 13.76
C ALA A 256 -25.84 -9.63 14.59
N PRO A 257 -24.90 -10.44 15.10
CA PRO A 257 -25.20 -11.43 16.12
C PRO A 257 -25.88 -10.78 17.34
N SER A 258 -26.78 -11.53 17.97
CA SER A 258 -27.65 -11.04 19.02
C SER A 258 -26.85 -10.39 20.18
N ASN A 259 -27.28 -9.19 20.60
CA ASN A 259 -26.64 -8.37 21.65
C ASN A 259 -25.17 -7.96 21.39
N LEU A 260 -24.68 -8.05 20.16
CA LEU A 260 -23.42 -7.44 19.75
C LEU A 260 -23.69 -6.23 18.85
N THR A 261 -22.89 -5.19 19.04
CA THR A 261 -22.89 -3.98 18.23
C THR A 261 -21.59 -3.87 17.47
N PHE A 262 -21.67 -3.46 16.20
CA PHE A 262 -20.53 -3.21 15.33
C PHE A 262 -20.57 -1.73 15.00
N ARG A 263 -19.63 -0.95 15.51
CA ARG A 263 -19.66 0.51 15.43
C ARG A 263 -18.38 1.05 14.84
N ASN A 264 -18.46 2.27 14.31
CA ASN A 264 -17.27 2.98 13.86
C ASN A 264 -16.39 3.38 15.05
N THR A 265 -15.14 3.75 14.78
CA THR A 265 -14.13 4.09 15.81
C THR A 265 -14.58 5.25 16.70
N ALA A 266 -15.36 6.20 16.15
CA ALA A 266 -15.90 7.32 16.92
C ALA A 266 -17.14 6.95 17.76
N ASN A 267 -17.64 5.72 17.66
CA ASN A 267 -18.82 5.21 18.35
C ASN A 267 -20.11 6.02 18.06
N THR A 268 -20.20 6.63 16.88
CA THR A 268 -21.30 7.50 16.44
C THR A 268 -22.26 6.80 15.49
N ALA A 269 -21.82 5.77 14.76
CA ALA A 269 -22.61 5.07 13.76
C ALA A 269 -22.39 3.55 13.81
N ASN A 270 -23.41 2.79 13.44
CA ASN A 270 -23.29 1.35 13.28
C ASN A 270 -22.68 1.02 11.91
N ILE A 271 -21.90 -0.05 11.84
CA ILE A 271 -21.43 -0.61 10.57
C ILE A 271 -22.61 -1.28 9.87
N VAL A 272 -22.77 -1.02 8.58
CA VAL A 272 -23.85 -1.60 7.77
C VAL A 272 -23.63 -3.10 7.58
N PHE A 273 -24.71 -3.86 7.74
CA PHE A 273 -24.79 -5.27 7.38
C PHE A 273 -25.51 -5.44 6.04
N SER A 274 -25.02 -6.31 5.18
CA SER A 274 -25.64 -6.65 3.90
C SER A 274 -25.52 -8.14 3.61
N THR A 275 -26.37 -8.69 2.74
CA THR A 275 -26.14 -10.01 2.13
C THR A 275 -25.14 -9.94 0.98
N ASP A 276 -24.93 -8.75 0.41
CA ASP A 276 -23.98 -8.45 -0.64
C ASP A 276 -23.43 -7.02 -0.44
N CYS A 277 -22.24 -6.91 0.15
CA CYS A 277 -21.60 -5.61 0.36
C CYS A 277 -21.10 -5.02 -0.97
N SER A 278 -20.70 -5.87 -1.92
CA SER A 278 -20.10 -5.43 -3.19
C SER A 278 -21.10 -4.73 -4.11
N ALA A 279 -22.38 -5.11 -4.04
CA ALA A 279 -23.46 -4.46 -4.80
C ALA A 279 -23.99 -3.17 -4.16
N LEU A 280 -23.59 -2.84 -2.93
CA LEU A 280 -24.05 -1.63 -2.26
C LEU A 280 -23.38 -0.38 -2.83
N ALA A 281 -24.18 0.68 -2.98
CA ALA A 281 -23.66 2.01 -3.31
C ALA A 281 -22.66 2.46 -2.23
N GLU A 282 -21.55 3.04 -2.63
CA GLU A 282 -20.46 3.41 -1.73
C GLU A 282 -20.91 4.28 -0.55
N ALA A 283 -21.78 5.25 -0.81
CA ALA A 283 -22.30 6.18 0.19
C ALA A 283 -23.12 5.47 1.29
N SER A 284 -23.53 4.23 1.09
CA SER A 284 -24.24 3.42 2.09
C SER A 284 -23.31 2.72 3.07
N TRP A 285 -22.00 2.66 2.79
CA TRP A 285 -21.03 2.05 3.69
C TRP A 285 -20.69 3.00 4.85
N THR A 286 -20.38 2.45 6.02
CA THR A 286 -20.10 3.28 7.20
C THR A 286 -18.63 3.69 7.19
N GLN A 287 -18.36 5.00 7.16
CA GLN A 287 -16.99 5.50 7.25
C GLN A 287 -16.41 5.25 8.66
N SER A 288 -15.19 4.72 8.74
CA SER A 288 -14.48 4.44 9.99
C SER A 288 -13.00 4.13 9.76
N ASN A 289 -12.15 4.35 10.78
CA ASN A 289 -10.77 3.83 10.76
C ASN A 289 -10.73 2.32 11.04
N THR A 290 -11.59 1.87 11.94
CA THR A 290 -11.67 0.49 12.43
C THR A 290 -13.12 0.09 12.66
N VAL A 291 -13.40 -1.22 12.75
CA VAL A 291 -14.70 -1.70 13.24
C VAL A 291 -14.55 -2.14 14.68
N VAL A 292 -15.28 -1.51 15.59
CA VAL A 292 -15.32 -1.87 17.01
C VAL A 292 -16.52 -2.77 17.24
N ILE A 293 -16.27 -3.96 17.80
CA ILE A 293 -17.27 -4.96 18.13
C ILE A 293 -17.39 -5.01 19.64
N SER A 294 -18.57 -4.71 20.18
CA SER A 294 -18.79 -4.71 21.62
C SER A 294 -20.18 -5.21 21.99
N GLY A 295 -20.35 -5.75 23.19
CA GLY A 295 -21.67 -6.10 23.72
C GLY A 295 -21.65 -7.27 24.70
N SER A 296 -22.81 -7.87 24.92
CA SER A 296 -22.99 -9.02 25.83
C SER A 296 -23.70 -10.13 25.07
N PRO A 297 -22.98 -10.99 24.34
CA PRO A 297 -23.57 -11.94 23.41
C PRO A 297 -24.48 -12.92 24.17
N ASN A 298 -25.70 -13.16 23.68
CA ASN A 298 -26.70 -14.03 24.32
C ASN A 298 -27.03 -15.28 23.49
N GLU A 299 -26.29 -15.49 22.41
CA GLU A 299 -26.41 -16.60 21.47
C GLU A 299 -25.04 -17.26 21.33
N SER A 300 -24.99 -18.58 21.50
CA SER A 300 -23.77 -19.37 21.27
C SER A 300 -23.73 -19.89 19.84
N GLY A 301 -22.53 -19.97 19.27
CA GLY A 301 -22.31 -20.49 17.92
C GLY A 301 -21.07 -19.91 17.28
N SER A 302 -20.82 -20.33 16.04
CA SER A 302 -19.79 -19.75 15.18
C SER A 302 -20.46 -18.89 14.11
N PHE A 303 -20.13 -17.61 14.08
CA PHE A 303 -20.70 -16.64 13.16
C PHE A 303 -19.66 -16.25 12.11
N ASN A 304 -19.93 -16.59 10.85
CA ASN A 304 -19.11 -16.19 9.72
C ASN A 304 -19.40 -14.73 9.35
N LEU A 305 -18.41 -13.87 9.47
CA LEU A 305 -18.49 -12.44 9.18
C LEU A 305 -17.48 -12.08 8.10
N THR A 306 -17.95 -11.71 6.91
CA THR A 306 -17.05 -11.20 5.87
C THR A 306 -16.99 -9.69 5.97
N PHE A 307 -15.87 -9.18 6.45
CA PHE A 307 -15.61 -7.75 6.55
C PHE A 307 -15.15 -7.24 5.19
N PHE A 308 -15.72 -6.11 4.77
CA PHE A 308 -15.26 -5.35 3.62
C PHE A 308 -14.75 -4.00 4.09
N ALA A 309 -13.58 -3.61 3.59
CA ALA A 309 -13.02 -2.28 3.70
C ALA A 309 -12.84 -1.70 2.30
N ARG A 310 -13.24 -0.44 2.13
CA ARG A 310 -13.10 0.31 0.88
C ARG A 310 -12.35 1.61 1.15
N ASP A 311 -11.42 1.95 0.27
CA ASP A 311 -10.65 3.19 0.35
C ASP A 311 -11.25 4.28 -0.57
N ASN A 312 -10.49 5.37 -0.79
CA ASN A 312 -10.87 6.56 -1.54
C ASN A 312 -9.92 6.78 -2.74
N ASN A 313 -9.56 5.70 -3.44
CA ASN A 313 -8.63 5.76 -4.57
C ASN A 313 -9.21 6.57 -5.74
N ASP A 314 -10.52 6.51 -5.96
CA ASP A 314 -11.27 7.24 -6.99
C ASP A 314 -12.49 7.96 -6.38
N PRO A 315 -12.29 9.14 -5.76
CA PRO A 315 -13.35 9.83 -5.01
C PRO A 315 -14.59 10.21 -5.83
N ALA A 316 -14.46 10.27 -7.15
CA ALA A 316 -15.52 10.66 -8.08
C ALA A 316 -16.11 9.49 -8.87
N GLY A 317 -15.55 8.29 -8.74
CA GLY A 317 -15.93 7.11 -9.51
C GLY A 317 -16.14 5.88 -8.65
N THR A 318 -15.88 4.72 -9.23
CA THR A 318 -16.13 3.41 -8.60
C THR A 318 -14.88 2.55 -8.51
N SER A 319 -13.72 3.09 -8.90
CA SER A 319 -12.45 2.35 -9.00
C SER A 319 -11.67 2.37 -7.69
N ASP A 320 -12.36 2.20 -6.56
CA ASP A 320 -11.70 2.11 -5.24
C ASP A 320 -11.11 0.73 -5.00
N ASN A 321 -10.09 0.68 -4.16
CA ASN A 321 -9.58 -0.59 -3.66
C ASN A 321 -10.55 -1.14 -2.62
N ILE A 322 -10.91 -2.41 -2.78
CA ILE A 322 -11.76 -3.14 -1.85
C ILE A 322 -10.97 -4.33 -1.30
N ALA A 323 -10.86 -4.38 0.02
CA ALA A 323 -10.35 -5.53 0.74
C ALA A 323 -11.52 -6.28 1.38
N GLN A 324 -11.47 -7.61 1.34
CA GLN A 324 -12.43 -8.45 2.03
C GLN A 324 -11.72 -9.54 2.83
N LYS A 325 -12.25 -9.85 4.02
CA LYS A 325 -11.73 -10.93 4.86
C LYS A 325 -12.85 -11.60 5.64
N LEU A 326 -12.92 -12.91 5.54
CA LEU A 326 -13.78 -13.73 6.39
C LEU A 326 -13.11 -13.91 7.75
N LEU A 327 -13.80 -13.49 8.81
CA LEU A 327 -13.43 -13.78 10.19
C LEU A 327 -14.57 -14.57 10.85
N VAL A 328 -14.19 -15.53 11.69
CA VAL A 328 -15.17 -16.32 12.45
C VAL A 328 -15.23 -15.77 13.86
N LEU A 329 -16.42 -15.34 14.27
CA LEU A 329 -16.71 -15.01 15.66
C LEU A 329 -17.27 -16.26 16.35
N THR A 330 -16.51 -16.83 17.28
CA THR A 330 -16.97 -17.96 18.08
C THR A 330 -17.47 -17.45 19.43
N ILE A 331 -18.77 -17.66 19.70
CA ILE A 331 -19.35 -17.47 21.02
C ILE A 331 -19.62 -18.84 21.62
N HIS A 332 -18.85 -19.21 22.64
CA HIS A 332 -19.07 -20.44 23.36
C HIS A 332 -20.36 -20.33 24.18
N GLN A 333 -21.09 -21.43 24.25
CA GLN A 333 -22.09 -21.56 25.30
C GLN A 333 -21.32 -21.56 26.61
N VAL A 334 -21.62 -20.61 27.51
CA VAL A 334 -21.27 -20.82 28.92
C VAL A 334 -22.04 -22.07 29.28
N ALA A 335 -21.32 -23.17 29.51
CA ALA A 335 -21.91 -24.32 30.16
C ALA A 335 -22.55 -23.72 31.40
N ARG A 336 -23.88 -23.60 31.42
CA ARG A 336 -24.57 -23.43 32.69
C ARG A 336 -24.15 -24.69 33.41
N SER A 337 -23.16 -24.58 34.30
CA SER A 337 -22.87 -25.61 35.26
C SER A 337 -24.19 -25.78 35.99
N THR A 338 -24.97 -26.77 35.58
CA THR A 338 -26.22 -27.11 36.25
C THR A 338 -25.93 -27.68 37.65
N GLY A 339 -24.65 -27.71 38.09
CA GLY A 339 -24.23 -28.14 39.42
C GLY A 339 -23.38 -27.14 40.24
N CYS A 340 -22.52 -26.31 39.64
CA CYS A 340 -21.58 -25.50 40.43
C CYS A 340 -22.22 -24.20 40.93
N SER A 341 -22.49 -24.14 42.24
CA SER A 341 -22.88 -22.90 42.93
C SER A 341 -21.69 -21.94 43.14
N GLY A 342 -20.46 -22.46 43.01
CA GLY A 342 -19.21 -21.74 43.09
C GLY A 342 -18.03 -22.64 42.69
N PHE A 343 -16.87 -22.04 42.43
CA PHE A 343 -15.65 -22.77 42.05
C PHE A 343 -14.63 -22.82 43.17
N ARG A 344 -13.99 -23.97 43.30
CA ARG A 344 -12.74 -24.11 44.05
C ARG A 344 -11.59 -23.79 43.11
N VAL A 345 -10.72 -22.87 43.50
CA VAL A 345 -9.66 -22.35 42.64
C VAL A 345 -8.32 -22.63 43.29
N TRP A 346 -7.40 -23.29 42.59
CA TRP A 346 -6.05 -23.56 43.09
C TRP A 346 -5.00 -22.67 42.44
N ASN A 347 -3.99 -22.29 43.20
CA ASN A 347 -2.82 -21.63 42.66
C ASN A 347 -1.93 -22.66 41.94
N ALA A 348 -1.90 -22.61 40.62
CA ALA A 348 -1.03 -23.43 39.76
C ALA A 348 0.05 -22.57 39.04
N THR A 349 0.41 -21.42 39.61
CA THR A 349 1.35 -20.46 38.99
C THR A 349 2.83 -20.83 39.12
N GLY A 350 3.15 -22.00 39.68
CA GLY A 350 4.50 -22.51 39.89
C GLY A 350 5.22 -21.97 41.14
N ALA A 351 4.63 -21.03 41.88
CA ALA A 351 5.20 -20.47 43.11
C ALA A 351 4.10 -19.96 44.06
N ALA A 352 4.48 -19.60 45.29
CA ALA A 352 3.59 -18.87 46.19
C ALA A 352 3.28 -17.48 45.62
N ARG A 353 2.01 -17.07 45.65
CA ARG A 353 1.55 -15.77 45.15
C ARG A 353 0.57 -15.13 46.13
N ILE A 354 0.40 -13.83 45.98
CA ILE A 354 -0.56 -13.04 46.76
C ILE A 354 -1.86 -12.95 45.96
N PHE A 355 -2.97 -13.37 46.57
CA PHE A 355 -4.30 -13.28 45.98
C PHE A 355 -5.24 -12.44 46.86
N ARG A 356 -6.21 -11.79 46.23
CA ARG A 356 -7.33 -11.12 46.88
C ARG A 356 -8.64 -11.75 46.47
N LEU A 357 -9.46 -12.05 47.47
CA LEU A 357 -10.85 -12.48 47.33
C LEU A 357 -11.67 -11.78 48.43
N ASP A 358 -12.75 -11.07 48.08
CA ASP A 358 -13.56 -10.23 48.99
C ASP A 358 -12.77 -9.30 49.91
N SER A 359 -11.78 -8.59 49.36
CA SER A 359 -10.91 -7.69 50.13
C SER A 359 -9.95 -8.36 51.11
N VAL A 360 -9.98 -9.69 51.25
CA VAL A 360 -9.01 -10.43 52.06
C VAL A 360 -7.80 -10.77 51.19
N CYS A 361 -6.63 -10.34 51.63
CA CYS A 361 -5.36 -10.58 50.95
C CYS A 361 -4.61 -11.74 51.61
N SER A 362 -4.28 -12.79 50.85
CA SER A 362 -3.60 -13.97 51.38
C SER A 362 -2.45 -14.42 50.48
N SER A 363 -1.39 -14.96 51.10
CA SER A 363 -0.31 -15.64 50.39
C SER A 363 -0.65 -17.12 50.28
N VAL A 364 -0.83 -17.60 49.05
CA VAL A 364 -1.23 -18.98 48.75
C VAL A 364 -0.08 -19.67 48.04
N GLY A 365 0.41 -20.79 48.58
CA GLY A 365 1.47 -21.59 47.99
C GLY A 365 1.09 -22.23 46.65
N ASN A 366 2.06 -22.68 45.88
CA ASN A 366 1.77 -23.45 44.67
C ASN A 366 1.04 -24.76 45.03
N ASN A 367 0.09 -25.16 44.20
CA ASN A 367 -0.84 -26.28 44.40
C ASN A 367 -1.71 -26.17 45.67
N GLN A 368 -1.78 -24.99 46.31
CA GLN A 368 -2.72 -24.73 47.39
C GLN A 368 -3.98 -24.07 46.85
N GLU A 369 -5.10 -24.39 47.49
CA GLU A 369 -6.39 -23.77 47.17
C GLU A 369 -6.36 -22.28 47.56
N ILE A 370 -6.87 -21.41 46.71
CA ILE A 370 -7.03 -19.97 46.95
C ILE A 370 -8.33 -19.75 47.75
N THR A 371 -9.37 -20.51 47.43
CA THR A 371 -10.67 -20.61 48.10
C THR A 371 -10.60 -21.49 49.36
N VAL A 372 -9.61 -21.24 50.24
CA VAL A 372 -9.25 -22.12 51.38
C VAL A 372 -10.34 -22.39 52.42
N ASP A 373 -11.41 -21.60 52.48
CA ASP A 373 -12.52 -21.86 53.39
C ASP A 373 -13.53 -22.77 52.70
N PRO A 374 -13.92 -23.93 53.28
CA PRO A 374 -14.89 -24.85 52.68
C PRO A 374 -16.27 -24.19 52.41
N THR A 375 -16.52 -23.00 52.94
CA THR A 375 -17.71 -22.20 52.65
C THR A 375 -17.48 -21.09 51.60
N ARG A 376 -16.22 -20.80 51.23
CA ARG A 376 -15.86 -19.72 50.32
C ARG A 376 -15.45 -20.27 48.96
N LEU A 377 -16.41 -20.31 48.03
CA LEU A 377 -16.18 -20.64 46.62
C LEU A 377 -16.15 -19.35 45.79
N LEU A 378 -15.41 -19.30 44.68
CA LEU A 378 -15.55 -18.22 43.71
C LEU A 378 -16.99 -18.27 43.15
N ASN A 379 -17.84 -17.31 43.53
CA ASN A 379 -19.25 -17.24 43.17
C ASN A 379 -19.49 -16.29 42.00
N SER A 380 -20.70 -16.35 41.42
CA SER A 380 -21.11 -15.45 40.34
C SER A 380 -20.97 -13.98 40.73
N GLY A 381 -20.28 -13.20 39.87
CA GLY A 381 -19.99 -11.79 40.10
C GLY A 381 -18.70 -11.50 40.87
N GLU A 382 -18.04 -12.52 41.42
CA GLU A 382 -16.79 -12.37 42.15
C GLU A 382 -15.56 -12.53 41.25
N ILE A 383 -14.43 -12.01 41.74
CA ILE A 383 -13.14 -11.98 41.06
C ILE A 383 -12.06 -12.38 42.07
N ILE A 384 -11.14 -13.25 41.67
CA ILE A 384 -9.86 -13.45 42.38
C ILE A 384 -8.79 -12.65 41.63
N GLU A 385 -8.10 -11.77 42.34
CA GLU A 385 -7.04 -10.92 41.79
C GLU A 385 -5.67 -11.36 42.32
N ARG A 386 -4.65 -11.37 41.46
CA ARG A 386 -3.27 -11.70 41.84
C ARG A 386 -2.41 -10.46 41.91
N PHE A 387 -1.53 -10.38 42.91
CA PHE A 387 -0.67 -9.23 43.17
C PHE A 387 0.80 -9.60 43.24
N THR A 388 1.66 -8.60 42.96
CA THR A 388 3.12 -8.74 43.02
C THR A 388 3.66 -8.79 44.45
N THR A 389 3.01 -8.10 45.39
CA THR A 389 3.53 -7.89 46.75
C THR A 389 2.45 -8.09 47.82
N ALA A 390 2.91 -8.36 49.05
CA ALA A 390 2.04 -8.52 50.22
C ALA A 390 1.21 -7.25 50.47
N GLY A 391 -0.01 -7.41 51.00
CA GLY A 391 -0.96 -6.30 51.14
C GLY A 391 -1.71 -5.97 49.85
N CYS A 392 -1.63 -6.82 48.83
CA CYS A 392 -2.38 -6.72 47.58
C CYS A 392 -2.07 -5.42 46.82
N VAL A 393 -0.77 -5.15 46.65
CA VAL A 393 -0.25 -4.01 45.89
C VAL A 393 0.36 -4.50 44.57
N GLY A 394 0.08 -3.76 43.49
CA GLY A 394 0.50 -4.08 42.12
C GLY A 394 -0.26 -5.26 41.55
N LEU A 395 -1.49 -5.02 41.07
CA LEU A 395 -2.33 -5.99 40.39
C LEU A 395 -1.59 -6.53 39.15
N VAL A 396 -1.51 -7.85 39.03
CA VAL A 396 -0.89 -8.54 37.90
C VAL A 396 -1.97 -8.96 36.90
N ASP A 397 -2.95 -9.72 37.37
CA ASP A 397 -4.08 -10.23 36.60
C ASP A 397 -5.21 -10.66 37.54
N SER A 398 -6.30 -11.17 36.97
CA SER A 398 -7.47 -11.63 37.70
C SER A 398 -8.21 -12.75 36.96
N ILE A 399 -8.89 -13.62 37.71
CA ILE A 399 -9.87 -14.58 37.23
C ILE A 399 -11.27 -14.18 37.69
N THR A 400 -12.23 -14.25 36.78
CA THR A 400 -13.67 -14.11 37.06
C THR A 400 -14.35 -15.47 37.18
N PHE A 401 -15.50 -15.52 37.86
CA PHE A 401 -16.35 -16.71 37.89
C PHE A 401 -16.58 -17.33 36.50
N ASN A 402 -16.86 -16.50 35.49
CA ASN A 402 -17.12 -16.98 34.14
C ASN A 402 -15.89 -17.66 33.51
N GLN A 403 -14.68 -17.14 33.76
CA GLN A 403 -13.45 -17.78 33.30
C GLN A 403 -13.25 -19.15 33.98
N ALA A 404 -13.63 -19.30 35.25
CA ALA A 404 -13.61 -20.59 35.94
C ALA A 404 -14.65 -21.57 35.33
N VAL A 405 -15.89 -21.12 35.10
CA VAL A 405 -16.93 -21.93 34.42
C VAL A 405 -16.43 -22.44 33.06
N ASN A 406 -15.76 -21.58 32.30
CA ASN A 406 -15.26 -21.94 30.98
C ASN A 406 -14.11 -22.95 31.05
N ALA A 407 -13.26 -22.85 32.07
CA ALA A 407 -12.16 -23.78 32.28
C ALA A 407 -12.65 -25.17 32.71
N ASP A 408 -13.71 -25.24 33.53
CA ASP A 408 -14.36 -26.48 34.02
C ASP A 408 -15.42 -27.04 33.05
N ALA A 409 -15.47 -26.54 31.80
CA ALA A 409 -16.51 -26.93 30.85
C ALA A 409 -16.45 -28.41 30.41
N LEU A 410 -15.34 -29.12 30.70
CA LEU A 410 -15.10 -30.49 30.23
C LEU A 410 -15.68 -31.56 31.15
N ASP A 411 -15.59 -31.41 32.47
CA ASP A 411 -16.01 -32.42 33.46
C ASP A 411 -16.94 -31.87 34.57
N ASN A 412 -17.08 -30.54 34.70
CA ASN A 412 -18.03 -29.89 35.62
C ASN A 412 -17.84 -30.33 37.09
N ASP A 413 -16.61 -30.47 37.54
CA ASP A 413 -16.32 -30.88 38.93
C ASP A 413 -16.20 -29.70 39.90
N CYS A 414 -16.38 -28.48 39.36
CA CYS A 414 -16.29 -27.19 40.05
C CYS A 414 -14.87 -26.85 40.55
N GLN A 415 -13.83 -27.40 39.92
CA GLN A 415 -12.44 -27.19 40.30
C GLN A 415 -11.62 -26.66 39.13
N VAL A 416 -10.88 -25.58 39.36
CA VAL A 416 -10.02 -24.98 38.34
C VAL A 416 -8.64 -24.63 38.86
N ASN A 417 -7.67 -24.59 37.96
CA ASN A 417 -6.31 -24.15 38.21
C ASN A 417 -6.12 -22.71 37.72
N TYR A 418 -5.62 -21.83 38.59
CA TYR A 418 -5.16 -20.48 38.24
C TYR A 418 -3.68 -20.56 37.84
N GLU A 419 -3.39 -20.35 36.56
CA GLU A 419 -2.05 -20.39 35.98
C GLU A 419 -1.51 -18.99 35.64
N THR A 420 -0.23 -18.88 35.28
CA THR A 420 0.33 -17.61 34.78
C THR A 420 -0.24 -17.17 33.43
N THR A 421 -0.80 -18.12 32.68
CA THR A 421 -1.31 -17.94 31.32
C THR A 421 -2.84 -17.91 31.24
N GLY A 422 -3.54 -18.02 32.37
CA GLY A 422 -4.99 -18.04 32.42
C GLY A 422 -5.53 -19.06 33.41
N VAL A 423 -6.60 -19.74 33.02
CA VAL A 423 -7.32 -20.70 33.87
C VAL A 423 -7.51 -21.98 33.08
N THR A 424 -7.25 -23.11 33.71
CA THR A 424 -7.41 -24.45 33.13
C THR A 424 -8.28 -25.31 34.03
N ASN A 425 -8.82 -26.37 33.45
CA ASN A 425 -9.50 -27.39 34.24
C ASN A 425 -8.53 -28.04 35.22
N ARG A 426 -9.01 -28.48 36.39
CA ARG A 426 -8.10 -29.01 37.42
C ARG A 426 -7.52 -30.39 37.09
#